data_AF-A0A8B8LYB9-F1
#
_entry.id   AF-A0A8B8LYB9-F1
#
_cell.length_a   1.000
_cell.length_b   1.000
_cell.length_c   1.000
_cell.angle_alpha   90.00
_cell.angle_beta   90.00
_cell.angle_gamma   90.00
#
_symmetry.space_group_name_H-M   'P 1'
#
loop_
_entity.id
_entity.type
_entity.pdbx_description
1 polymer ?
#
loop_
_entity_poly.entity_id
_entity_poly.type
_entity_poly.pdbx_seq_one_letter_code
_entity_poly.pdbx_strand_id
1 'polypeptide(L)'
;MASSSSPQEEYVTEVTENYETMCWGCGLRVLIPSCASAFKCGWCGAITDQNKQKRDQKCFKWRIVRDRCFVSVVLVFMFFVIFGGVWAVYPVVFSVSILCGIFHSIITAVLSIVTIFFFSLAAFRCAGTPPNILWGSYPTVGKGDLENYTFCHYCSKPKSPLAHHCRSCRKCILDMDHHCPFIGNCVGAANHRSFIAFLISAVLSTIYVSIMSAYAGLHTWPPLKYSVRRLNGIGLIVLLWQQLSYIYKGKTYLSHLSSQADNEEEKKDCQNLVRFFGLQYSVTRFLPNFGVTRKRHVK
;
A
#
# COMPACT_ATOMS: atom_id res chain seq x y z
N MET A 1 -82.70 19.50 40.34
CA MET A 1 -81.35 19.56 40.91
C MET A 1 -80.36 19.38 39.77
N ALA A 2 -79.78 20.50 39.33
CA ALA A 2 -78.68 20.50 38.39
C ALA A 2 -77.39 20.27 39.17
N SER A 3 -76.49 19.44 38.65
CA SER A 3 -75.10 19.37 39.11
C SER A 3 -74.20 19.21 37.90
N SER A 4 -73.34 20.20 37.76
CA SER A 4 -72.49 20.58 36.65
C SER A 4 -71.29 19.66 36.47
N SER A 5 -70.97 19.38 35.20
CA SER A 5 -69.73 18.77 34.72
C SER A 5 -68.52 19.70 34.92
N SER A 6 -67.48 19.24 35.62
CA SER A 6 -66.15 19.87 35.62
C SER A 6 -65.32 19.32 34.45
N PRO A 7 -64.67 20.15 33.62
CA PRO A 7 -63.66 19.66 32.69
C PRO A 7 -62.35 19.37 33.45
N GLN A 8 -61.69 18.26 33.10
CA GLN A 8 -60.32 17.98 33.51
C GLN A 8 -59.39 19.03 32.91
N GLU A 9 -58.61 19.72 33.75
CA GLU A 9 -57.55 20.60 33.30
C GLU A 9 -56.43 19.77 32.66
N GLU A 10 -56.26 19.96 31.36
CA GLU A 10 -55.18 19.40 30.56
C GLU A 10 -53.89 20.16 30.92
N TYR A 11 -53.01 19.54 31.70
CA TYR A 11 -51.73 20.12 32.07
C TYR A 11 -50.77 20.07 30.87
N VAL A 12 -50.82 21.09 30.03
CA VAL A 12 -49.82 21.33 28.99
C VAL A 12 -48.58 21.94 29.66
N THR A 13 -47.54 21.13 29.89
CA THR A 13 -46.21 21.65 30.20
C THR A 13 -45.63 22.34 28.96
N GLU A 14 -45.94 23.62 28.77
CA GLU A 14 -45.30 24.45 27.76
C GLU A 14 -44.30 25.40 28.44
N VAL A 15 -43.08 24.90 28.63
CA VAL A 15 -41.90 25.78 28.68
C VAL A 15 -40.79 25.10 27.89
N THR A 16 -40.90 25.13 26.56
CA THR A 16 -39.73 25.00 25.70
C THR A 16 -39.01 26.35 25.75
N GLU A 17 -37.96 26.47 26.56
CA GLU A 17 -37.09 27.65 26.51
C GLU A 17 -36.46 27.73 25.11
N ASN A 18 -37.05 28.52 24.23
CA ASN A 18 -36.52 28.75 22.90
C ASN A 18 -35.34 29.72 23.04
N TYR A 19 -34.15 29.32 22.60
CA TYR A 19 -33.01 30.23 22.57
C TYR A 19 -32.97 30.92 21.20
N GLU A 20 -32.70 32.21 21.24
CA GLU A 20 -32.61 33.04 20.05
C GLU A 20 -31.16 33.07 19.57
N THR A 21 -30.94 32.71 18.31
CA THR A 21 -29.62 32.77 17.68
C THR A 21 -29.72 33.36 16.27
N MET A 22 -28.62 33.92 15.78
CA MET A 22 -28.55 34.31 14.37
C MET A 22 -28.14 33.10 13.52
N CYS A 23 -28.81 32.92 12.39
CA CYS A 23 -28.39 31.98 11.37
C CYS A 23 -27.05 32.42 10.80
N TRP A 24 -26.01 31.58 10.91
CA TRP A 24 -24.69 31.90 10.37
C TRP A 24 -24.69 32.11 8.85
N GLY A 25 -25.61 31.48 8.10
CA GLY A 25 -25.75 31.66 6.65
C GLY A 25 -26.23 33.06 6.26
N CYS A 26 -27.53 33.32 6.46
CA CYS A 26 -28.18 34.57 6.04
C CYS A 26 -28.21 35.69 7.09
N GLY A 27 -27.73 35.46 8.32
CA GLY A 27 -27.81 36.45 9.41
C GLY A 27 -29.22 36.65 10.00
N LEU A 28 -30.22 35.91 9.52
CA LEU A 28 -31.59 36.00 10.03
C LEU A 28 -31.65 35.50 11.48
N ARG A 29 -32.37 36.22 12.33
CA ARG A 29 -32.66 35.84 13.71
C ARG A 29 -33.63 34.66 13.72
N VAL A 30 -33.28 33.59 14.43
CA VAL A 30 -34.05 32.34 14.46
C VAL A 30 -34.23 31.86 15.89
N LEU A 31 -35.45 31.43 16.21
CA LEU A 31 -35.77 30.78 17.47
C LEU A 31 -35.55 29.28 17.30
N ILE A 32 -34.74 28.69 18.17
CA ILE A 32 -34.46 27.25 18.13
C ILE A 32 -34.86 26.64 19.49
N PRO A 33 -35.57 25.49 19.48
CA PRO A 33 -35.87 24.76 20.71
C PRO A 33 -34.59 24.35 21.43
N SER A 34 -34.51 24.54 22.74
CA SER A 34 -33.37 24.14 23.59
C SER A 34 -33.05 22.63 23.55
N CYS A 35 -34.01 21.79 23.17
CA CYS A 35 -33.80 20.35 22.99
C CYS A 35 -33.25 19.95 21.61
N ALA A 36 -33.19 20.86 20.63
CA ALA A 36 -32.72 20.55 19.29
C ALA A 36 -31.19 20.60 19.21
N SER A 37 -30.56 19.43 18.97
CA SER A 37 -29.10 19.37 18.78
C SER A 37 -28.66 19.99 17.46
N ALA A 38 -29.50 19.89 16.41
CA ALA A 38 -29.23 20.44 15.09
C ALA A 38 -30.45 21.19 14.53
N PHE A 39 -30.21 22.26 13.79
CA PHE A 39 -31.24 23.11 13.18
C PHE A 39 -30.89 23.47 11.73
N LYS A 40 -31.89 23.50 10.83
CA LYS A 40 -31.76 23.94 9.43
C LYS A 40 -32.58 25.21 9.18
N CYS A 41 -31.94 26.28 8.70
CA CYS A 41 -32.60 27.54 8.36
C CYS A 41 -33.54 27.38 7.15
N GLY A 42 -34.81 27.76 7.30
CA GLY A 42 -35.80 27.68 6.22
C GLY A 42 -35.62 28.67 5.06
N TRP A 43 -34.81 29.73 5.23
CA TRP A 43 -34.56 30.72 4.16
C TRP A 43 -33.34 30.37 3.30
N CYS A 44 -32.17 30.25 3.92
CA CYS A 44 -30.93 29.97 3.19
C CYS A 44 -30.57 28.47 3.14
N GLY A 45 -31.14 27.63 4.00
CA GLY A 45 -30.82 26.21 4.08
C GLY A 45 -29.66 25.85 5.03
N ALA A 46 -29.04 26.83 5.69
CA ALA A 46 -27.88 26.62 6.57
C ALA A 46 -28.18 25.71 7.77
N ILE A 47 -27.29 24.75 8.04
CA ILE A 47 -27.40 23.81 9.17
C ILE A 47 -26.46 24.25 10.31
N THR A 48 -26.99 24.32 11.54
CA THR A 48 -26.24 24.59 12.77
C THR A 48 -26.31 23.36 13.67
N ASP A 49 -25.16 22.88 14.15
CA ASP A 49 -25.10 21.88 15.24
C ASP A 49 -24.35 22.45 16.44
N GLN A 50 -24.92 22.26 17.64
CA GLN A 50 -24.37 22.71 18.90
C GLN A 50 -23.43 21.69 19.56
N ASN A 51 -23.36 20.45 19.04
CA ASN A 51 -22.62 19.38 19.70
C ASN A 51 -21.10 19.53 19.50
N LYS A 52 -20.43 20.15 20.49
CA LYS A 52 -18.95 20.31 20.50
C LYS A 52 -18.27 18.97 20.77
N GLN A 53 -17.88 18.27 19.70
CA GLN A 53 -17.12 17.04 19.82
C GLN A 53 -15.67 17.29 20.31
N LYS A 54 -15.23 16.56 21.35
CA LYS A 54 -13.88 16.69 21.94
C LYS A 54 -12.77 16.34 20.94
N ARG A 55 -11.74 17.20 20.83
CA ARG A 55 -10.57 17.03 19.95
C ARG A 55 -9.56 16.02 20.52
N ASP A 56 -9.32 14.93 19.80
CA ASP A 56 -8.33 13.91 20.19
C ASP A 56 -6.89 14.33 19.87
N GLN A 57 -6.27 15.12 20.76
CA GLN A 57 -4.99 15.82 20.53
C GLN A 57 -3.77 14.91 20.30
N LYS A 58 -3.61 13.84 21.09
CA LYS A 58 -2.42 12.96 21.06
C LYS A 58 -2.30 12.17 19.75
N CYS A 59 -3.39 11.53 19.31
CA CYS A 59 -3.43 10.72 18.09
C CYS A 59 -3.08 11.51 16.80
N PHE A 60 -3.27 12.83 16.80
CA PHE A 60 -2.94 13.69 15.67
C PHE A 60 -1.46 14.02 15.55
N LYS A 61 -0.79 14.36 16.65
CA LYS A 61 0.66 14.61 16.61
C LYS A 61 1.38 13.38 16.06
N TRP A 62 0.96 12.19 16.51
CA TRP A 62 1.51 10.93 16.04
C TRP A 62 1.26 10.69 14.55
N ARG A 63 0.04 10.96 14.06
CA ARG A 63 -0.28 10.87 12.62
C ARG A 63 0.54 11.84 11.77
N ILE A 64 0.73 13.10 12.20
CA ILE A 64 1.57 14.05 11.48
C ILE A 64 3.02 13.57 11.43
N VAL A 65 3.58 13.15 12.57
CA VAL A 65 4.98 12.68 12.61
C VAL A 65 5.16 11.47 11.69
N ARG A 66 4.24 10.51 11.75
CA ARG A 66 4.23 9.34 10.87
C ARG A 66 4.17 9.73 9.39
N ASP A 67 3.25 10.62 9.03
CA ASP A 67 3.05 11.06 7.66
C ASP A 67 4.27 11.85 7.13
N ARG A 68 4.91 12.67 7.97
CA ARG A 68 6.18 13.33 7.63
C ARG A 68 7.34 12.36 7.49
N CYS A 69 7.41 11.35 8.35
CA CYS A 69 8.39 10.27 8.25
C CYS A 69 8.24 9.52 6.91
N PHE A 70 7.01 9.19 6.51
CA PHE A 70 6.75 8.57 5.20
C PHE A 70 7.24 9.44 4.04
N VAL A 71 6.96 10.74 4.05
CA VAL A 71 7.46 11.67 3.01
C VAL A 71 8.99 11.68 2.96
N SER A 72 9.65 11.75 4.12
CA SER A 72 11.11 11.69 4.20
C SER A 72 11.67 10.37 3.65
N VAL A 73 11.05 9.24 3.99
CA VAL A 73 11.44 7.92 3.48
C VAL A 73 11.29 7.86 1.96
N VAL A 74 10.17 8.35 1.41
CA VAL A 74 9.93 8.38 -0.04
C VAL A 74 10.96 9.27 -0.74
N LEU A 75 11.26 10.45 -0.22
CA LEU A 75 12.28 11.34 -0.78
C LEU A 75 13.67 10.70 -0.78
N VAL A 76 14.07 10.08 0.34
CA VAL A 76 15.36 9.37 0.45
C VAL A 76 15.41 8.22 -0.55
N PHE A 77 14.33 7.45 -0.69
CA PHE A 77 14.24 6.38 -1.67
C PHE A 77 14.35 6.91 -3.12
N MET A 78 13.69 8.01 -3.44
CA MET A 78 13.80 8.65 -4.75
C MET A 78 15.25 9.07 -5.05
N PHE A 79 15.92 9.75 -4.11
CA PHE A 79 17.32 10.13 -4.27
C PHE A 79 18.23 8.90 -4.41
N PHE A 80 18.01 7.86 -3.61
CA PHE A 80 18.77 6.61 -3.71
C PHE A 80 18.64 5.98 -5.10
N VAL A 81 17.43 5.89 -5.65
CA VAL A 81 17.20 5.34 -7.00
C VAL A 81 17.86 6.22 -8.07
N ILE A 82 17.78 7.55 -7.94
CA ILE A 82 18.39 8.48 -8.90
C ILE A 82 19.91 8.37 -8.87
N PHE A 83 20.55 8.56 -7.72
CA PHE A 83 22.00 8.55 -7.61
C PHE A 83 22.58 7.15 -7.84
N GLY A 84 21.95 6.12 -7.28
CA GLY A 84 22.36 4.72 -7.47
C GLY A 84 22.21 4.29 -8.93
N GLY A 85 21.11 4.66 -9.59
CA GLY A 85 20.89 4.39 -11.01
C GLY A 85 21.91 5.08 -11.91
N VAL A 86 22.18 6.37 -11.67
CA VAL A 86 23.24 7.11 -12.39
C VAL A 86 24.59 6.43 -12.20
N TRP A 87 24.97 6.12 -10.96
CA TRP A 87 26.25 5.47 -10.66
C TRP A 87 26.39 4.11 -11.35
N ALA A 88 25.35 3.28 -11.37
CA ALA A 88 25.39 1.94 -11.94
C ALA A 88 25.36 1.93 -13.48
N VAL A 89 24.53 2.78 -14.10
CA VAL A 89 24.26 2.73 -15.55
C VAL A 89 25.25 3.57 -16.35
N TYR A 90 25.67 4.73 -15.84
CA TYR A 90 26.37 5.72 -16.66
C TYR A 90 27.77 5.29 -17.11
N PRO A 91 28.59 4.56 -16.32
CA PRO A 91 29.85 4.04 -16.81
C PRO A 91 29.69 3.22 -18.11
N VAL A 92 28.61 2.44 -18.22
CA VAL A 92 28.30 1.64 -19.42
C VAL A 92 27.88 2.55 -20.58
N VAL A 93 26.97 3.49 -20.36
CA VAL A 93 26.47 4.38 -21.42
C VAL A 93 27.60 5.26 -21.99
N PHE A 94 28.46 5.82 -21.13
CA PHE A 94 29.60 6.62 -21.56
C PHE A 94 30.69 5.79 -22.26
N SER A 95 30.78 4.48 -21.98
CA SER A 95 31.69 3.59 -22.71
C SER A 95 31.29 3.36 -24.16
N VAL A 96 30.01 3.55 -24.50
CA VAL A 96 29.49 3.37 -25.87
C VAL A 96 29.73 4.62 -26.71
N SER A 97 29.34 5.79 -26.20
CA SER A 97 29.59 7.08 -26.86
C SER A 97 29.38 8.23 -25.88
N ILE A 98 30.25 9.23 -25.94
CA ILE A 98 30.16 10.44 -25.12
C ILE A 98 28.87 11.21 -25.42
N LEU A 99 28.48 11.34 -26.69
CA LEU A 99 27.26 12.04 -27.09
C LEU A 99 26.00 11.33 -26.55
N CYS A 100 26.00 10.00 -26.59
CA CYS A 100 24.94 9.18 -26.00
C CYS A 100 24.87 9.39 -24.47
N GLY A 101 26.02 9.36 -23.79
CA GLY A 101 26.13 9.64 -22.36
C GLY A 101 25.54 11.00 -21.98
N ILE A 102 25.93 12.07 -22.69
CA ILE A 102 25.40 13.42 -22.45
C ILE A 102 23.88 13.48 -22.68
N PHE A 103 23.39 12.90 -23.77
CA PHE A 103 21.97 12.88 -24.08
C PHE A 103 21.14 12.19 -22.99
N HIS A 104 21.53 10.99 -22.56
CA HIS A 104 20.86 10.27 -21.49
C HIS A 104 21.01 10.95 -20.12
N SER A 105 22.12 11.67 -19.90
CA SER A 105 22.32 12.52 -18.72
C SER A 105 21.28 13.64 -18.64
N ILE A 106 21.06 14.35 -19.75
CA ILE A 106 20.05 15.43 -19.82
C ILE A 106 18.65 14.87 -19.58
N ILE A 107 18.28 13.76 -20.23
CA ILE A 107 16.96 13.14 -20.04
C ILE A 107 16.74 12.74 -18.59
N THR A 108 17.72 12.08 -17.97
CA THR A 108 17.62 11.65 -16.57
C THR A 108 17.50 12.86 -15.63
N ALA A 109 18.26 13.93 -15.87
CA ALA A 109 18.17 15.15 -15.09
C ALA A 109 16.78 15.80 -15.22
N VAL A 110 16.24 15.91 -16.43
CA VAL A 110 14.90 16.48 -16.66
C VAL A 110 13.82 15.63 -15.98
N LEU A 111 13.83 14.31 -16.17
CA LEU A 111 12.84 13.40 -15.57
C LEU A 111 12.89 13.43 -14.04
N SER A 112 14.10 13.44 -13.45
CA SER A 112 14.26 13.51 -11.99
C SER A 112 13.81 14.85 -11.42
N ILE A 113 14.20 15.97 -12.04
CA ILE A 113 13.77 17.32 -11.62
C ILE A 113 12.24 17.43 -11.69
N VAL A 114 11.63 17.01 -12.80
CA VAL A 114 10.17 17.08 -12.99
C VAL A 114 9.45 16.22 -11.95
N THR A 115 9.93 15.00 -11.70
CA THR A 115 9.29 14.09 -10.74
C THR A 115 9.40 14.61 -9.31
N ILE A 116 10.58 15.10 -8.89
CA ILE A 116 10.78 15.69 -7.56
C ILE A 116 9.96 16.97 -7.39
N PHE A 117 9.89 17.80 -8.44
CA PHE A 117 9.11 19.03 -8.43
C PHE A 117 7.61 18.74 -8.22
N PHE A 118 7.01 17.86 -9.02
CA PHE A 118 5.58 17.54 -8.88
C PHE A 118 5.28 16.79 -7.58
N PHE A 119 6.17 15.91 -7.11
CA PHE A 119 6.05 15.29 -5.79
C PHE A 119 6.01 16.37 -4.69
N SER A 120 6.93 17.34 -4.74
CA SER A 120 6.99 18.43 -3.77
C SER A 120 5.74 19.30 -3.81
N LEU A 121 5.22 19.61 -5.01
CA LEU A 121 3.96 20.33 -5.15
C LEU A 121 2.79 19.54 -4.53
N ALA A 122 2.69 18.24 -4.78
CA ALA A 122 1.63 17.40 -4.19
C ALA A 122 1.74 17.31 -2.66
N ALA A 123 2.95 17.10 -2.15
CA ALA A 123 3.22 16.89 -0.72
C ALA A 123 3.10 18.16 0.13
N PHE A 124 3.53 19.32 -0.40
CA PHE A 124 3.67 20.54 0.41
C PHE A 124 2.65 21.64 0.08
N ARG A 125 1.98 21.62 -1.08
CA ARG A 125 0.88 22.58 -1.32
C ARG A 125 -0.35 22.26 -0.49
N CYS A 126 -1.09 23.29 -0.14
CA CYS A 126 -2.42 23.11 0.44
C CYS A 126 -3.30 22.29 -0.51
N ALA A 127 -3.95 21.24 0.00
CA ALA A 127 -4.88 20.41 -0.76
C ALA A 127 -6.19 21.11 -1.17
N GLY A 128 -6.37 22.37 -0.78
CA GLY A 128 -7.59 23.15 -0.97
C GLY A 128 -8.35 23.27 0.34
N THR A 129 -8.56 24.51 0.78
CA THR A 129 -9.47 24.81 1.88
C THR A 129 -10.77 25.35 1.30
N PRO A 130 -11.94 24.97 1.82
CA PRO A 130 -13.19 25.61 1.40
C PRO A 130 -13.07 27.13 1.60
N PRO A 131 -13.70 27.93 0.72
CA PRO A 131 -13.60 29.38 0.78
C PRO A 131 -14.00 29.89 2.17
N ASN A 132 -13.25 30.86 2.67
CA ASN A 132 -13.54 31.51 3.94
C ASN A 132 -14.61 32.57 3.67
N ILE A 133 -15.84 32.11 3.43
CA ILE A 133 -16.99 32.99 3.22
C ILE A 133 -17.21 33.77 4.52
N LEU A 134 -17.35 35.09 4.43
CA LEU A 134 -17.78 35.92 5.56
C LEU A 134 -19.25 35.61 5.83
N TRP A 135 -19.47 34.65 6.72
CA TRP A 135 -20.79 34.18 7.10
C TRP A 135 -21.54 35.27 7.89
N GLY A 136 -22.82 35.50 7.59
CA GLY A 136 -23.70 36.38 8.35
C GLY A 136 -24.06 37.73 7.71
N SER A 137 -23.60 38.03 6.49
CA SER A 137 -23.99 39.24 5.76
C SER A 137 -25.10 38.97 4.75
N TYR A 138 -26.35 39.27 5.13
CA TYR A 138 -27.38 39.57 4.13
C TYR A 138 -26.98 40.85 3.39
N PRO A 139 -27.05 40.96 2.04
CA PRO A 139 -27.71 40.08 1.07
C PRO A 139 -26.78 39.15 0.28
N THR A 140 -25.56 38.87 0.75
CA THR A 140 -24.58 38.05 -0.03
C THR A 140 -24.99 36.59 -0.22
N VAL A 141 -25.98 36.10 0.54
CA VAL A 141 -26.52 34.75 0.48
C VAL A 141 -28.02 34.83 0.17
N GLY A 142 -28.39 34.41 -1.04
CA GLY A 142 -29.75 34.32 -1.55
C GLY A 142 -30.57 33.18 -0.93
N LYS A 143 -31.85 33.12 -1.30
CA LYS A 143 -32.77 32.07 -0.88
C LYS A 143 -32.36 30.74 -1.51
N GLY A 144 -32.08 29.73 -0.68
CA GLY A 144 -31.64 28.39 -1.12
C GLY A 144 -30.14 28.22 -1.42
N ASP A 145 -29.33 29.29 -1.38
CA ASP A 145 -27.90 29.25 -1.75
C ASP A 145 -27.07 28.26 -0.90
N LEU A 146 -27.51 27.95 0.32
CA LEU A 146 -26.82 27.04 1.24
C LEU A 146 -27.54 25.69 1.41
N GLU A 147 -28.50 25.36 0.53
CA GLU A 147 -29.26 24.11 0.66
C GLU A 147 -28.39 22.86 0.54
N ASN A 148 -27.34 22.92 -0.28
CA ASN A 148 -26.37 21.84 -0.48
C ASN A 148 -25.18 21.90 0.50
N TYR A 149 -25.13 22.92 1.38
CA TYR A 149 -24.08 23.00 2.38
C TYR A 149 -24.41 22.08 3.56
N THR A 150 -23.41 21.33 3.98
CA THR A 150 -23.49 20.49 5.19
C THR A 150 -22.71 21.15 6.33
N PHE A 151 -22.81 20.61 7.53
CA PHE A 151 -22.04 21.11 8.68
C PHE A 151 -20.96 20.12 9.07
N CYS A 152 -19.74 20.61 9.33
CA CYS A 152 -18.66 19.77 9.86
C CYS A 152 -18.58 19.91 11.38
N HIS A 153 -18.98 18.88 12.10
CA HIS A 153 -18.93 18.82 13.57
C HIS A 153 -17.50 18.98 14.13
N TYR A 154 -16.49 18.39 13.47
CA TYR A 154 -15.09 18.45 13.91
C TYR A 154 -14.45 19.84 13.74
N CYS A 155 -14.83 20.56 12.68
CA CYS A 155 -14.34 21.92 12.42
C CYS A 155 -15.23 22.98 13.05
N SER A 156 -16.45 22.62 13.46
CA SER A 156 -17.55 23.51 13.84
C SER A 156 -17.76 24.62 12.80
N LYS A 157 -17.73 24.21 11.52
CA LYS A 157 -17.81 25.12 10.37
C LYS A 157 -18.71 24.55 9.28
N PRO A 158 -19.33 25.44 8.49
CA PRO A 158 -19.98 25.08 7.24
C PRO A 158 -19.05 24.33 6.32
N LYS A 159 -19.61 23.37 5.63
CA LYS A 159 -18.92 22.48 4.72
C LYS A 159 -19.59 22.64 3.37
N SER A 160 -18.86 23.25 2.44
CA SER A 160 -19.31 23.38 1.05
C SER A 160 -19.63 22.01 0.44
N PRO A 161 -20.45 21.97 -0.62
CA PRO A 161 -20.60 20.77 -1.44
C PRO A 161 -19.22 20.20 -1.80
N LEU A 162 -19.10 18.87 -1.83
CA LEU A 162 -17.88 18.13 -2.18
C LEU A 162 -16.67 18.29 -1.24
N ALA A 163 -16.73 19.18 -0.24
CA ALA A 163 -15.69 19.19 0.78
C ALA A 163 -15.80 17.91 1.63
N HIS A 164 -14.73 17.46 2.30
CA HIS A 164 -14.77 16.40 3.32
C HIS A 164 -13.78 16.69 4.46
N HIS A 165 -14.14 16.31 5.69
CA HIS A 165 -13.24 16.47 6.83
C HIS A 165 -12.20 15.34 6.85
N CYS A 166 -10.94 15.69 6.61
CA CYS A 166 -9.85 14.75 6.81
C CYS A 166 -9.44 14.74 8.29
N ARG A 167 -9.63 13.61 8.97
CA ARG A 167 -9.21 13.44 10.38
C ARG A 167 -7.70 13.57 10.54
N SER A 168 -6.91 13.20 9.53
CA SER A 168 -5.44 13.25 9.58
C SER A 168 -4.93 14.68 9.43
N CYS A 169 -5.46 15.44 8.47
CA CYS A 169 -5.14 16.86 8.31
C CYS A 169 -5.88 17.79 9.29
N ARG A 170 -6.94 17.31 9.95
CA ARG A 170 -7.85 18.07 10.84
C ARG A 170 -8.45 19.33 10.21
N LYS A 171 -8.75 19.26 8.92
CA LYS A 171 -9.40 20.34 8.20
C LYS A 171 -10.34 19.76 7.16
N CYS A 172 -11.35 20.54 6.82
CA CYS A 172 -12.14 20.27 5.63
C CYS A 172 -11.28 20.56 4.40
N ILE A 173 -11.24 19.61 3.47
CA ILE A 173 -10.57 19.72 2.19
C ILE A 173 -11.65 19.86 1.12
N LEU A 174 -11.50 20.83 0.22
CA LEU A 174 -12.40 21.01 -0.93
C LEU A 174 -12.10 19.96 -2.00
N ASP A 175 -13.15 19.39 -2.61
CA ASP A 175 -13.08 18.26 -3.54
C ASP A 175 -12.08 17.19 -3.07
N MET A 176 -12.25 16.79 -1.81
CA MET A 176 -11.34 15.83 -1.19
C MET A 176 -11.46 14.49 -1.91
N ASP A 177 -10.35 14.03 -2.47
CA ASP A 177 -10.25 12.67 -2.98
C ASP A 177 -9.86 11.73 -1.83
N HIS A 178 -8.63 11.85 -1.34
CA HIS A 178 -8.15 11.02 -0.23
C HIS A 178 -7.03 11.67 0.60
N HIS A 179 -6.72 11.08 1.75
CA HIS A 179 -5.49 11.37 2.49
C HIS A 179 -4.42 10.37 2.10
N CYS A 180 -3.31 10.84 1.54
CA CYS A 180 -2.23 9.98 1.10
C CYS A 180 -1.05 10.07 2.08
N PRO A 181 -0.72 8.99 2.82
CA PRO A 181 0.41 8.99 3.73
C PRO A 181 1.77 9.18 3.02
N PHE A 182 1.89 8.72 1.77
CA PHE A 182 3.16 8.78 1.01
C PHE A 182 3.58 10.20 0.65
N ILE A 183 2.62 11.09 0.38
CA ILE A 183 2.88 12.53 0.20
C ILE A 183 2.66 13.31 1.50
N GLY A 184 2.23 12.64 2.58
CA GLY A 184 1.97 13.22 3.89
C GLY A 184 0.92 14.34 3.88
N ASN A 185 -0.03 14.29 2.93
CA ASN A 185 -0.99 15.35 2.66
C ASN A 185 -2.28 14.79 2.06
N CYS A 186 -3.35 15.57 2.10
CA CYS A 186 -4.54 15.28 1.32
C CYS A 186 -4.34 15.57 -0.16
N VAL A 187 -5.05 14.84 -0.99
CA VAL A 187 -5.28 15.17 -2.39
C VAL A 187 -6.67 15.80 -2.48
N GLY A 188 -6.71 17.03 -2.97
CA GLY A 188 -7.96 17.78 -3.15
C GLY A 188 -7.84 18.84 -4.23
N ALA A 189 -8.83 19.72 -4.35
CA ALA A 189 -8.99 20.64 -5.48
C ALA A 189 -7.70 21.39 -5.89
N ALA A 190 -6.90 21.84 -4.92
CA ALA A 190 -5.76 22.72 -5.20
C ALA A 190 -4.45 22.00 -5.53
N ASN A 191 -4.31 20.71 -5.21
CA ASN A 191 -3.10 19.93 -5.50
C ASN A 191 -3.34 18.66 -6.32
N HIS A 192 -4.60 18.34 -6.66
CA HIS A 192 -4.95 17.15 -7.43
C HIS A 192 -4.20 17.08 -8.78
N ARG A 193 -4.11 18.20 -9.51
CA ARG A 193 -3.34 18.27 -10.77
C ARG A 193 -1.86 17.95 -10.57
N SER A 194 -1.25 18.45 -9.50
CA SER A 194 0.15 18.16 -9.17
C SER A 194 0.36 16.71 -8.79
N PHE A 195 -0.60 16.10 -8.08
CA PHE A 195 -0.56 14.69 -7.74
C PHE A 195 -0.63 13.80 -8.99
N ILE A 196 -1.53 14.08 -9.93
CA ILE A 196 -1.61 13.35 -11.20
C ILE A 196 -0.34 13.53 -12.04
N ALA A 197 0.19 14.75 -12.15
CA ALA A 197 1.45 15.00 -12.86
C ALA A 197 2.65 14.27 -12.22
N PHE A 198 2.69 14.16 -10.88
CA PHE A 198 3.66 13.33 -10.17
C PHE A 198 3.53 11.85 -10.56
N LEU A 199 2.32 11.28 -10.57
CA LEU A 199 2.14 9.87 -10.94
C LEU A 199 2.59 9.60 -12.37
N ILE A 200 2.24 10.47 -13.32
CA ILE A 200 2.65 10.34 -14.73
C ILE A 200 4.18 10.42 -14.85
N SER A 201 4.81 11.42 -14.24
CA SER A 201 6.27 11.58 -14.29
C SER A 201 7.02 10.44 -13.60
N ALA A 202 6.48 9.88 -12.52
CA ALA A 202 7.03 8.71 -11.84
C ALA A 202 6.96 7.45 -12.72
N VAL A 203 5.84 7.21 -13.42
CA VAL A 203 5.69 6.09 -14.36
C VAL A 203 6.68 6.23 -15.52
N LEU A 204 6.76 7.41 -16.14
CA LEU A 204 7.70 7.67 -17.24
C LEU A 204 9.16 7.47 -16.79
N SER A 205 9.52 7.98 -15.61
CA SER A 205 10.86 7.80 -15.03
C SER A 205 11.17 6.33 -14.77
N THR A 206 10.19 5.57 -14.27
CA THR A 206 10.36 4.12 -13.98
C THR A 206 10.54 3.31 -15.26
N ILE A 207 9.77 3.60 -16.30
CA ILE A 207 9.93 2.97 -17.63
C ILE A 207 11.34 3.26 -18.17
N TYR A 208 11.76 4.52 -18.14
CA TYR A 208 13.09 4.93 -18.61
C TYR A 208 14.21 4.21 -17.85
N VAL A 209 14.18 4.22 -16.51
CA VAL A 209 15.18 3.53 -15.68
C VAL A 209 15.19 2.04 -15.95
N SER A 210 14.04 1.41 -16.16
CA SER A 210 13.94 -0.03 -16.48
C SER A 210 14.63 -0.37 -17.81
N ILE A 211 14.39 0.43 -18.85
CA ILE A 211 15.02 0.26 -20.16
C ILE A 211 16.54 0.44 -20.05
N MET A 212 17.00 1.51 -19.38
CA MET A 212 18.42 1.80 -19.23
C MET A 212 19.15 0.74 -18.38
N SER A 213 18.49 0.23 -17.34
CA SER A 213 19.03 -0.84 -16.50
C SER A 213 19.14 -2.15 -17.26
N ALA A 214 18.13 -2.50 -18.07
CA ALA A 214 18.17 -3.66 -18.94
C ALA A 214 19.30 -3.54 -19.99
N TYR A 215 19.44 -2.37 -20.62
CA TYR A 215 20.52 -2.09 -21.57
C TYR A 215 21.90 -2.25 -20.93
N ALA A 216 22.12 -1.63 -19.77
CA ALA A 216 23.37 -1.77 -19.03
C ALA A 216 23.64 -3.22 -18.60
N GLY A 217 22.61 -3.94 -18.15
CA GLY A 217 22.69 -5.36 -17.80
C GLY A 217 23.09 -6.24 -18.98
N LEU A 218 22.51 -6.01 -20.16
CA LEU A 218 22.84 -6.76 -21.38
C LEU A 218 24.27 -6.49 -21.87
N HIS A 219 24.81 -5.28 -21.65
CA HIS A 219 26.18 -4.93 -22.01
C HIS A 219 27.23 -5.40 -21.00
N THR A 220 26.87 -5.51 -19.71
CA THR A 220 27.78 -5.94 -18.64
C THR A 220 27.78 -7.46 -18.47
N TRP A 221 26.67 -8.14 -18.72
CA TRP A 221 26.58 -9.59 -18.57
C TRP A 221 27.17 -10.29 -19.80
N PRO A 222 28.11 -11.26 -19.63
CA PRO A 222 28.62 -12.02 -20.76
C PRO A 222 27.47 -12.80 -21.43
N PRO A 223 27.47 -12.96 -22.76
CA PRO A 223 26.40 -13.69 -23.45
C PRO A 223 26.21 -15.06 -22.79
N LEU A 224 24.96 -15.47 -22.55
CA LEU A 224 24.54 -16.70 -21.84
C LEU A 224 25.31 -17.97 -22.27
N LYS A 225 25.86 -18.00 -23.50
CA LYS A 225 26.76 -19.04 -24.00
C LYS A 225 28.04 -19.26 -23.16
N TYR A 226 28.58 -18.23 -22.50
CA TYR A 226 29.82 -18.34 -21.72
C TYR A 226 29.57 -18.86 -20.29
N SER A 227 28.42 -18.55 -19.70
CA SER A 227 28.02 -19.04 -18.38
C SER A 227 27.63 -20.52 -18.41
N VAL A 228 26.89 -20.97 -19.44
CA VAL A 228 26.57 -22.39 -19.62
C VAL A 228 27.84 -23.23 -19.82
N ARG A 229 28.86 -22.71 -20.52
CA ARG A 229 30.16 -23.41 -20.69
C ARG A 229 31.00 -23.48 -19.41
N ARG A 230 30.81 -22.53 -18.47
CA ARG A 230 31.45 -22.55 -17.13
C ARG A 230 30.65 -23.40 -16.12
N LEU A 231 29.34 -23.56 -16.35
CA LEU A 231 28.45 -24.53 -15.70
C LEU A 231 28.45 -25.91 -16.41
N ASN A 232 29.41 -26.18 -17.31
CA ASN A 232 29.58 -27.51 -17.87
C ASN A 232 30.01 -28.48 -16.77
N GLY A 233 29.02 -29.12 -16.14
CA GLY A 233 28.97 -30.53 -15.75
C GLY A 233 29.96 -31.03 -14.70
N ILE A 234 31.23 -30.65 -14.75
CA ILE A 234 32.31 -31.27 -13.99
C ILE A 234 32.10 -31.07 -12.48
N GLY A 235 31.72 -29.86 -12.04
CA GLY A 235 31.48 -29.60 -10.61
C GLY A 235 30.32 -30.41 -10.04
N LEU A 236 29.18 -30.46 -10.74
CA LEU A 236 28.01 -31.23 -10.31
C LEU A 236 28.24 -32.74 -10.44
N ILE A 237 28.94 -33.21 -11.47
CA ILE A 237 29.31 -34.62 -11.67
C ILE A 237 30.31 -35.08 -10.62
N VAL A 238 31.31 -34.26 -10.27
CA VAL A 238 32.29 -34.56 -9.21
C VAL A 238 31.59 -34.60 -7.85
N LEU A 239 30.68 -33.66 -7.57
CA LEU A 239 29.89 -33.69 -6.34
C LEU A 239 28.93 -34.88 -6.29
N LEU A 240 28.27 -35.25 -7.39
CA LEU A 240 27.45 -36.45 -7.49
C LEU A 240 28.26 -37.73 -7.31
N TRP A 241 29.42 -37.83 -7.95
CA TRP A 241 30.34 -38.96 -7.82
C TRP A 241 30.85 -39.09 -6.38
N GLN A 242 31.18 -37.97 -5.74
CA GLN A 242 31.60 -37.94 -4.35
C GLN A 242 30.50 -38.44 -3.42
N GLN A 243 29.25 -37.96 -3.58
CA GLN A 243 28.12 -38.43 -2.78
C GLN A 243 27.80 -39.92 -3.02
N LEU A 244 27.83 -40.38 -4.27
CA LEU A 244 27.62 -41.80 -4.61
C LEU A 244 28.73 -42.71 -4.06
N SER A 245 29.99 -42.25 -4.05
CA SER A 245 31.12 -42.96 -3.44
C SER A 245 30.96 -43.10 -1.91
N TYR A 246 30.48 -42.05 -1.24
CA TYR A 246 30.16 -42.09 0.20
C TYR A 246 29.02 -43.08 0.51
N ILE A 247 27.97 -43.11 -0.33
CA ILE A 247 26.86 -44.06 -0.19
C ILE A 247 27.33 -45.49 -0.47
N TYR A 248 28.19 -45.72 -1.46
CA TYR A 248 28.78 -47.04 -1.76
C TYR A 248 29.60 -47.60 -0.59
N LYS A 249 30.33 -46.72 0.12
CA LYS A 249 31.05 -47.08 1.35
C LYS A 249 30.14 -47.20 2.59
N GLY A 250 28.85 -46.90 2.49
CA GLY A 250 27.89 -47.02 3.59
C GLY A 250 28.04 -45.99 4.71
N LYS A 251 28.75 -44.87 4.47
CA LYS A 251 29.01 -43.84 5.49
C LYS A 251 28.17 -42.58 5.21
N THR A 252 27.40 -42.13 6.19
CA THR A 252 26.83 -40.76 6.18
C THR A 252 27.90 -39.75 6.61
N TYR A 253 27.83 -38.50 6.14
CA TYR A 253 28.83 -37.47 6.47
C TYR A 253 29.03 -37.29 8.00
N LEU A 254 27.99 -37.54 8.78
CA LEU A 254 28.00 -37.54 10.25
C LEU A 254 28.75 -38.74 10.87
N SER A 255 28.75 -39.91 10.23
CA SER A 255 29.48 -41.09 10.72
C SER A 255 31.00 -40.93 10.63
N HIS A 256 31.51 -40.13 9.68
CA HIS A 256 32.94 -39.89 9.50
C HIS A 256 33.54 -38.93 10.55
N LEU A 257 32.70 -38.11 11.21
CA LEU A 257 33.09 -37.29 12.37
C LEU A 257 33.07 -38.10 13.68
N SER A 258 32.27 -39.17 13.73
CA SER A 258 32.15 -40.05 14.90
C SER A 258 33.13 -41.23 14.89
N SER A 259 33.60 -41.67 13.71
CA SER A 259 34.36 -42.92 13.58
C SER A 259 35.88 -42.78 13.74
N GLN A 260 36.38 -41.68 14.31
CA GLN A 260 37.81 -41.61 14.66
C GLN A 260 38.16 -42.53 15.86
N ALA A 261 37.19 -43.29 16.38
CA ALA A 261 37.34 -44.13 17.57
C ALA A 261 37.49 -45.65 17.31
N ASP A 262 37.07 -46.24 16.18
CA ASP A 262 37.10 -47.71 16.05
C ASP A 262 37.60 -48.20 14.69
N ASN A 263 38.62 -49.06 14.73
CA ASN A 263 39.20 -49.76 13.59
C ASN A 263 38.36 -51.00 13.26
N GLU A 264 37.48 -50.91 12.27
CA GLU A 264 36.88 -52.10 11.64
C GLU A 264 37.04 -52.08 10.12
N GLU A 265 37.25 -53.29 9.59
CA GLU A 265 37.61 -53.62 8.21
C GLU A 265 36.59 -53.11 7.18
N GLU A 266 37.05 -52.28 6.24
CA GLU A 266 36.23 -51.60 5.22
C GLU A 266 35.76 -52.58 4.12
N LYS A 267 34.58 -53.19 4.28
CA LYS A 267 33.98 -54.04 3.23
C LYS A 267 33.11 -53.22 2.28
N LYS A 268 33.66 -52.93 1.09
CA LYS A 268 32.98 -52.23 -0.02
C LYS A 268 31.87 -53.13 -0.60
N ASP A 269 30.61 -52.68 -0.58
CA ASP A 269 29.46 -53.52 -0.99
C ASP A 269 28.45 -52.74 -1.85
N CYS A 270 28.16 -53.25 -3.06
CA CYS A 270 27.15 -52.71 -3.97
C CYS A 270 25.73 -52.79 -3.39
N GLN A 271 25.47 -53.64 -2.39
CA GLN A 271 24.17 -53.74 -1.73
C GLN A 271 23.75 -52.45 -0.99
N ASN A 272 24.73 -51.62 -0.59
CA ASN A 272 24.47 -50.35 0.11
C ASN A 272 23.80 -49.30 -0.79
N LEU A 273 24.16 -49.27 -2.08
CA LEU A 273 23.50 -48.40 -3.07
C LEU A 273 22.06 -48.84 -3.32
N VAL A 274 21.81 -50.15 -3.43
CA VAL A 274 20.47 -50.72 -3.65
C VAL A 274 19.54 -50.45 -2.47
N ARG A 275 20.05 -50.53 -1.24
CA ARG A 275 19.32 -50.15 -0.02
C ARG A 275 18.97 -48.67 0.05
N PHE A 276 19.91 -47.77 -0.30
CA PHE A 276 19.68 -46.32 -0.25
C PHE A 276 18.62 -45.86 -1.25
N PHE A 277 18.65 -46.39 -2.48
CA PHE A 277 17.66 -46.05 -3.51
C PHE A 277 16.35 -46.86 -3.41
N GLY A 278 16.22 -47.72 -2.40
CA GLY A 278 14.95 -48.39 -2.08
C GLY A 278 14.46 -49.39 -3.13
N LEU A 279 15.33 -50.01 -3.93
CA LEU A 279 14.89 -51.10 -4.81
C LEU A 279 14.65 -52.37 -3.99
N GLN A 280 13.39 -52.56 -3.60
CA GLN A 280 12.92 -53.69 -2.83
C GLN A 280 12.92 -54.97 -3.70
N TYR A 281 13.61 -56.00 -3.21
CA TYR A 281 13.66 -57.36 -3.77
C TYR A 281 12.27 -57.89 -4.15
N SER A 282 12.08 -58.32 -5.41
CA SER A 282 11.11 -59.38 -5.74
C SER A 282 11.47 -60.06 -7.07
N VAL A 283 12.43 -60.96 -7.02
CA VAL A 283 12.62 -61.98 -8.07
C VAL A 283 12.43 -63.34 -7.42
N THR A 284 11.19 -63.68 -7.03
CA THR A 284 10.80 -65.07 -6.74
C THR A 284 9.28 -65.33 -6.70
N ARG A 285 8.44 -64.53 -7.35
CA ARG A 285 6.98 -64.78 -7.32
C ARG A 285 6.27 -64.49 -8.65
N PHE A 286 6.75 -65.08 -9.74
CA PHE A 286 5.94 -65.29 -10.96
C PHE A 286 6.48 -66.53 -11.71
N LEU A 287 6.20 -67.72 -11.17
CA LEU A 287 5.99 -68.92 -11.99
C LEU A 287 4.48 -69.14 -12.06
N PRO A 288 3.86 -69.21 -13.25
CA PRO A 288 2.44 -69.46 -13.38
C PRO A 288 2.14 -70.92 -13.01
N ASN A 289 1.30 -71.08 -11.99
CA ASN A 289 0.68 -72.34 -11.60
C ASN A 289 -0.44 -72.64 -12.62
N PHE A 290 -0.11 -73.35 -13.70
CA PHE A 290 -1.12 -73.94 -14.58
C PHE A 290 -1.63 -75.24 -13.93
N GLY A 291 -2.75 -75.13 -13.20
CA GLY A 291 -3.55 -76.29 -12.85
C GLY A 291 -4.35 -76.75 -14.07
N VAL A 292 -3.98 -77.88 -14.68
CA VAL A 292 -4.91 -78.70 -15.45
C VAL A 292 -4.77 -80.16 -15.01
N THR A 293 -5.89 -80.67 -14.54
CA THR A 293 -6.22 -82.04 -14.14
C THR A 293 -5.83 -83.12 -15.15
N ARG A 294 -5.20 -84.22 -14.69
CA ARG A 294 -5.68 -85.58 -15.05
C ARG A 294 -5.18 -86.69 -14.13
N LYS A 295 -6.17 -87.53 -13.79
CA LYS A 295 -6.25 -88.73 -12.95
C LYS A 295 -5.11 -89.74 -13.04
N ARG A 296 -4.85 -90.39 -11.89
CA ARG A 296 -4.22 -91.72 -11.74
C ARG A 296 -5.02 -92.82 -12.45
N HIS A 297 -4.29 -93.74 -13.11
CA HIS A 297 -4.55 -95.19 -13.22
C HIS A 297 -3.18 -95.80 -13.62
N VAL A 298 -2.45 -96.48 -12.74
CA VAL A 298 -2.51 -97.94 -12.46
C VAL A 298 -2.73 -98.79 -13.71
N LYS A 299 -1.64 -99.23 -14.34
CA LYS A 299 -1.15 -100.61 -14.30
C LYS A 299 0.32 -100.64 -14.70
#